data_AF-A0A3A8GVU3-F1
#
_entry.id   AF-A0A3A8GVU3-F1
#
_cell.length_a   1.000
_cell.length_b   1.000
_cell.length_c   1.000
_cell.angle_alpha   90.00
_cell.angle_beta   90.00
_cell.angle_gamma   90.00
#
_symmetry.space_group_name_H-M   'P 1'
#
loop_
_entity.id
_entity.type
_entity.pdbx_description
1 polymer ?
#
loop_
_entity_poly.entity_id
_entity_poly.type
_entity_poly.pdbx_seq_one_letter_code
_entity_poly.pdbx_strand_id
1 'polypeptide(L)'
;MPEASLARAREVCGDDHTVPLHHECHGDTCTLLVTREGTDEGSCDGFVCPVVLKNGQVRSLAVDQDLSVFEEVTPTEYVFTSCDGPYGSRGSRVSFSRLRPDVMAFTPTQGLHVNGAEPYPVRQAASIKAARALAPTAHADTRIHIPWGSDAWRDERDLALAWQVMRVGEALWLHARVDDDVVVPFTQGAAGRDSDHLELTVSPGSGSFKLGVLLEPGGKLQVRRWQKWVETAMKEEDEAFDGAEGSWRRTRQGYEVDLRLPLTAVRDPSSRITTGLSVFASDADQAGKQETLMGHQGTLYFWSEYPPSTEEYLRVPR
;
A
#
# COMPACT_ATOMS: atom_id res chain seq x y z
N MET A 1 18.77 12.64 -30.62
CA MET A 1 19.51 12.12 -29.45
C MET A 1 20.97 11.91 -29.85
N PRO A 2 21.96 12.22 -29.00
CA PRO A 2 23.37 12.01 -29.32
C PRO A 2 23.72 10.52 -29.48
N GLU A 3 24.56 10.17 -30.46
CA GLU A 3 24.98 8.77 -30.70
C GLU A 3 25.68 8.15 -29.47
N ALA A 4 26.44 8.94 -28.71
CA ALA A 4 27.08 8.48 -27.47
C ALA A 4 26.06 7.99 -26.43
N SER A 5 24.89 8.63 -26.36
CA SER A 5 23.79 8.25 -25.48
C SER A 5 23.12 6.95 -25.93
N LEU A 6 22.95 6.77 -27.24
CA LEU A 6 22.39 5.55 -27.82
C LEU A 6 23.36 4.37 -27.70
N ALA A 7 24.66 4.60 -27.90
CA ALA A 7 25.70 3.59 -27.66
C ALA A 7 25.71 3.11 -26.21
N ARG A 8 25.55 4.01 -25.24
CA ARG A 8 25.44 3.63 -23.83
C ARG A 8 24.13 2.91 -23.50
N ALA A 9 23.03 3.27 -24.18
CA ALA A 9 21.76 2.55 -24.06
C ALA A 9 21.90 1.10 -24.58
N ARG A 10 22.54 0.89 -25.73
CA ARG A 10 22.87 -0.46 -26.26
C ARG A 10 23.62 -1.30 -25.25
N GLU A 11 24.67 -0.74 -24.64
CA GLU A 11 25.48 -1.40 -23.61
C GLU A 11 24.63 -1.79 -22.38
N VAL A 12 23.80 -0.87 -21.89
CA VAL A 12 22.92 -1.10 -20.72
C VAL A 12 21.82 -2.11 -21.01
N CYS A 13 21.31 -2.14 -22.24
CA CYS A 13 20.27 -3.05 -22.69
C CYS A 13 20.82 -4.42 -23.13
N GLY A 14 22.15 -4.58 -23.21
CA GLY A 14 22.81 -5.83 -23.57
C GLY A 14 22.64 -6.24 -25.03
N ASP A 15 22.36 -5.29 -25.93
CA ASP A 15 22.09 -5.57 -27.34
C ASP A 15 22.52 -4.42 -28.27
N ASP A 16 23.53 -4.71 -29.09
CA ASP A 16 24.17 -3.77 -30.02
C ASP A 16 23.31 -3.48 -31.27
N HIS A 17 22.31 -4.30 -31.57
CA HIS A 17 21.39 -4.13 -32.69
C HIS A 17 20.15 -3.31 -32.31
N THR A 18 20.17 -2.67 -31.15
CA THR A 18 19.03 -1.85 -30.72
C THR A 18 18.94 -0.52 -31.47
N VAL A 19 17.71 -0.18 -31.83
CA VAL A 19 17.30 1.05 -32.51
C VAL A 19 16.37 1.85 -31.59
N PRO A 20 16.40 3.19 -31.65
CA PRO A 20 15.50 4.01 -30.85
C PRO A 20 14.05 3.86 -31.34
N LEU A 21 13.14 3.58 -30.41
CA LEU A 21 11.70 3.48 -30.67
C LEU A 21 10.98 4.79 -30.31
N HIS A 22 11.19 5.28 -29.09
CA HIS A 22 10.58 6.52 -28.60
C HIS A 22 11.51 7.24 -27.63
N HIS A 23 11.38 8.55 -27.51
CA HIS A 23 12.06 9.30 -26.45
C HIS A 23 11.20 10.48 -25.96
N GLU A 24 11.33 10.81 -24.69
CA GLU A 24 10.70 11.98 -24.07
C GLU A 24 11.70 12.63 -23.11
N CYS A 25 11.83 13.95 -23.15
CA CYS A 25 12.80 14.69 -22.35
C CYS A 25 12.11 15.84 -21.60
N HIS A 26 12.39 15.94 -20.31
CA HIS A 26 11.97 17.06 -19.49
C HIS A 26 13.15 17.55 -18.65
N GLY A 27 13.62 18.77 -18.94
CA GLY A 27 14.87 19.28 -18.38
C GLY A 27 16.06 18.40 -18.75
N ASP A 28 16.89 18.06 -17.76
CA ASP A 28 18.11 17.26 -17.96
C ASP A 28 17.88 15.74 -17.85
N THR A 29 16.61 15.30 -17.88
CA THR A 29 16.24 13.88 -17.79
C THR A 29 15.44 13.47 -19.02
N CYS A 30 15.83 12.36 -19.66
CA CYS A 30 15.13 11.77 -20.77
C CYS A 30 14.81 10.30 -20.50
N THR A 31 13.62 9.86 -20.88
CA THR A 31 13.32 8.44 -21.05
C THR A 31 13.49 8.10 -22.52
N LEU A 32 14.20 7.00 -22.80
CA LEU A 32 14.41 6.45 -24.12
C LEU A 32 13.94 5.00 -24.13
N LEU A 33 13.12 4.64 -25.10
CA LEU A 33 12.80 3.27 -25.42
C LEU A 33 13.65 2.81 -26.60
N VAL A 34 14.38 1.72 -26.43
CA VAL A 34 15.07 1.05 -27.54
C VAL A 34 14.48 -0.33 -27.79
N THR A 35 14.44 -0.75 -29.05
CA THR A 35 13.92 -2.05 -29.50
C THR A 35 14.90 -2.70 -30.49
N ARG A 36 14.70 -3.96 -30.89
CA ARG A 36 15.47 -4.56 -32.00
C ARG A 36 14.79 -4.25 -33.33
N GLU A 37 15.59 -4.08 -34.36
CA GLU A 37 15.07 -3.97 -35.73
C GLU A 37 14.26 -5.22 -36.10
N GLY A 38 13.05 -5.03 -36.64
CA GLY A 38 12.16 -6.14 -37.02
C GLY A 38 11.37 -6.78 -35.87
N THR A 39 11.37 -6.18 -34.68
CA THR A 39 10.52 -6.62 -33.56
C THR A 39 9.06 -6.22 -33.82
N ASP A 40 8.13 -7.16 -33.71
CA ASP A 40 6.70 -6.85 -33.65
C ASP A 40 6.34 -6.31 -32.26
N GLU A 41 6.01 -5.02 -32.20
CA GLU A 41 5.45 -4.39 -31.00
C GLU A 41 4.21 -5.17 -30.52
N GLY A 42 4.13 -5.44 -29.21
CA GLY A 42 3.03 -6.21 -28.64
C GLY A 42 3.19 -7.74 -28.65
N SER A 43 4.23 -8.30 -29.27
CA SER A 43 4.55 -9.73 -29.17
C SER A 43 5.23 -10.08 -27.84
N CYS A 44 4.91 -11.25 -27.28
CA CYS A 44 5.61 -11.81 -26.11
C CYS A 44 7.08 -12.14 -26.35
N ASP A 45 7.47 -12.29 -27.61
CA ASP A 45 8.87 -12.49 -28.03
C ASP A 45 9.55 -11.16 -28.39
N GLY A 46 8.85 -10.03 -28.17
CA GLY A 46 9.33 -8.70 -28.47
C GLY A 46 10.45 -8.24 -27.52
N PHE A 47 11.36 -7.40 -28.02
CA PHE A 47 12.38 -6.75 -27.20
C PHE A 47 12.11 -5.25 -27.10
N VAL A 48 11.86 -4.75 -25.89
CA VAL A 48 11.87 -3.31 -25.60
C VAL A 48 12.60 -3.06 -24.29
N CYS A 49 13.61 -2.20 -24.34
CA CYS A 49 14.41 -1.80 -23.20
C CYS A 49 14.19 -0.31 -22.90
N PRO A 50 13.44 0.04 -21.84
CA PRO A 50 13.34 1.41 -21.37
C PRO A 50 14.61 1.81 -20.60
N VAL A 51 15.23 2.91 -20.99
CA VAL A 51 16.36 3.53 -20.28
C VAL A 51 16.08 4.98 -19.90
N VAL A 52 16.67 5.43 -18.81
CA VAL A 52 16.71 6.84 -18.42
C VAL A 52 18.11 7.40 -18.62
N LEU A 53 18.16 8.59 -19.20
CA LEU A 53 19.34 9.41 -19.34
C LEU A 53 19.21 10.60 -18.41
N LYS A 54 20.14 10.73 -17.45
CA LYS A 54 20.12 11.79 -16.46
C LYS A 54 21.55 12.17 -16.11
N ASN A 55 21.88 13.45 -16.21
CA ASN A 55 23.23 13.96 -15.90
C ASN A 55 24.37 13.20 -16.62
N GLY A 56 24.14 12.81 -17.88
CA GLY A 56 25.11 12.03 -18.67
C GLY A 56 25.24 10.55 -18.30
N GLN A 57 24.49 10.08 -17.29
CA GLN A 57 24.39 8.66 -16.96
C GLN A 57 23.21 8.04 -17.70
N VAL A 58 23.36 6.79 -18.15
CA VAL A 58 22.30 5.99 -18.73
C VAL A 58 22.06 4.78 -17.83
N ARG A 59 20.81 4.54 -17.46
CA ARG A 59 20.40 3.40 -16.64
C ARG A 59 19.16 2.74 -17.22
N SER A 60 19.10 1.41 -17.13
CA SER A 60 17.88 0.68 -17.44
C SER A 60 16.81 1.02 -16.40
N LEU A 61 15.57 1.15 -16.84
CA LEU A 61 14.42 1.22 -15.94
C LEU A 61 13.95 -0.16 -15.47
N ALA A 62 14.59 -1.24 -15.95
CA ALA A 62 14.42 -2.62 -15.51
C ALA A 62 12.99 -2.94 -15.07
N VAL A 63 12.07 -2.91 -16.03
CA VAL A 63 10.98 -3.88 -16.03
C VAL A 63 11.72 -5.18 -16.31
N ASP A 64 11.65 -6.15 -15.38
CA ASP A 64 12.37 -7.42 -15.43
C ASP A 64 12.46 -7.96 -16.89
N GLN A 65 13.63 -8.42 -17.30
CA GLN A 65 13.96 -8.59 -18.74
C GLN A 65 13.02 -9.60 -19.42
N ASP A 66 12.40 -10.48 -18.63
CA ASP A 66 11.39 -11.45 -19.05
C ASP A 66 9.95 -10.85 -19.14
N LEU A 67 9.74 -9.60 -18.71
CA LEU A 67 8.45 -8.88 -18.69
C LEU A 67 8.19 -8.04 -19.95
N SER A 68 8.93 -8.24 -21.04
CA SER A 68 9.12 -7.19 -22.05
C SER A 68 8.09 -7.18 -23.17
N VAL A 69 6.79 -7.01 -22.87
CA VAL A 69 5.86 -6.54 -23.91
C VAL A 69 5.47 -5.10 -23.69
N PHE A 70 5.81 -4.31 -24.70
CA PHE A 70 5.34 -2.95 -24.87
C PHE A 70 3.90 -2.97 -25.38
N GLU A 71 2.99 -2.40 -24.58
CA GLU A 71 1.57 -2.40 -24.90
C GLU A 71 1.13 -1.06 -25.48
N GLU A 72 1.53 0.06 -24.86
CA GLU A 72 1.01 1.37 -25.23
C GLU A 72 1.96 2.53 -24.82
N VAL A 73 2.04 3.53 -25.71
CA VAL A 73 2.48 4.89 -25.36
C VAL A 73 1.26 5.79 -25.28
N THR A 74 0.85 6.13 -24.06
CA THR A 74 -0.19 7.15 -23.88
C THR A 74 0.44 8.53 -23.90
N PRO A 75 -0.32 9.64 -24.00
CA PRO A 75 0.22 10.99 -23.89
C PRO A 75 1.00 11.26 -22.59
N THR A 76 0.77 10.47 -21.54
CA THR A 76 1.31 10.72 -20.19
C THR A 76 2.20 9.59 -19.66
N GLU A 77 2.19 8.41 -20.28
CA GLU A 77 2.80 7.20 -19.71
C GLU A 77 3.37 6.26 -20.79
N TYR A 78 4.41 5.51 -20.40
CA TYR A 78 4.85 4.29 -21.08
C TYR A 78 4.34 3.08 -20.31
N VAL A 79 3.64 2.16 -20.97
CA VAL A 79 3.01 0.99 -20.34
C VAL A 79 3.68 -0.29 -20.82
N PHE A 80 4.11 -1.11 -19.85
CA PHE A 80 4.75 -2.40 -20.06
C PHE A 80 3.95 -3.48 -19.33
N THR A 81 3.79 -4.63 -19.97
CA THR A 81 3.11 -5.79 -19.40
C THR A 81 3.91 -7.04 -19.64
N SER A 82 3.90 -7.95 -18.67
CA SER A 82 4.51 -9.26 -18.81
C SER A 82 3.58 -10.28 -19.48
N CYS A 83 4.18 -11.37 -19.97
CA CYS A 83 3.47 -12.51 -20.57
C CYS A 83 3.37 -13.73 -19.64
N ASP A 84 3.47 -13.52 -18.33
CA ASP A 84 3.35 -14.54 -17.29
C ASP A 84 1.91 -14.76 -16.80
N GLY A 85 0.91 -14.15 -17.46
CA GLY A 85 -0.49 -14.34 -17.12
C GLY A 85 -1.00 -15.75 -17.45
N PRO A 86 -1.95 -16.29 -16.67
CA PRO A 86 -2.49 -17.62 -16.91
C PRO A 86 -3.18 -17.70 -18.29
N TYR A 87 -3.03 -18.84 -18.96
CA TYR A 87 -3.65 -19.13 -20.27
C TYR A 87 -3.28 -18.15 -21.40
N GLY A 88 -2.07 -17.56 -21.35
CA GLY A 88 -1.59 -16.61 -22.36
C GLY A 88 -2.15 -15.20 -22.21
N SER A 89 -2.69 -14.87 -21.03
CA SER A 89 -3.07 -13.50 -20.69
C SER A 89 -1.83 -12.64 -20.35
N ARG A 90 -1.99 -11.31 -20.41
CA ARG A 90 -1.01 -10.38 -19.86
C ARG A 90 -0.99 -10.52 -18.34
N GLY A 91 0.20 -10.50 -17.75
CA GLY A 91 0.37 -10.52 -16.29
C GLY A 91 0.59 -9.13 -15.72
N SER A 92 1.67 -8.97 -14.95
CA SER A 92 2.02 -7.74 -14.25
C SER A 92 2.17 -6.53 -15.19
N ARG A 93 1.59 -5.39 -14.79
CA ARG A 93 1.70 -4.12 -15.49
C ARG A 93 2.64 -3.18 -14.75
N VAL A 94 3.53 -2.54 -15.48
CA VAL A 94 4.41 -1.46 -14.99
C VAL A 94 4.24 -0.25 -15.88
N SER A 95 4.19 0.94 -15.29
CA SER A 95 4.01 2.17 -16.04
C SER A 95 5.00 3.24 -15.58
N PHE A 96 5.57 3.98 -16.52
CA PHE A 96 6.50 5.09 -16.25
C PHE A 96 5.92 6.39 -16.79
N SER A 97 6.14 7.49 -16.06
CA SER A 97 5.64 8.79 -16.48
C SER A 97 6.45 9.33 -17.66
N ARG A 98 5.74 9.80 -18.69
CA ARG A 98 6.32 10.62 -19.76
C ARG A 98 6.56 12.05 -19.29
N LEU A 99 5.61 12.61 -18.54
CA LEU A 99 5.65 13.98 -18.05
C LEU A 99 6.75 14.22 -17.00
N ARG A 100 7.13 13.17 -16.27
CA ARG A 100 8.25 13.17 -15.32
C ARG A 100 9.12 11.95 -15.61
N PRO A 101 10.08 12.07 -16.54
CA PRO A 101 11.05 11.01 -16.81
C PRO A 101 11.68 10.55 -15.49
N ASP A 102 11.89 9.24 -15.37
CA ASP A 102 12.43 8.58 -14.18
C ASP A 102 11.50 8.39 -12.97
N VAL A 103 10.21 8.63 -13.15
CA VAL A 103 9.18 8.44 -12.12
C VAL A 103 8.18 7.39 -12.57
N MET A 104 7.75 6.54 -11.63
CA MET A 104 6.66 5.59 -11.89
C MET A 104 5.37 6.34 -12.22
N ALA A 105 4.54 5.77 -13.07
CA ALA A 105 3.18 6.26 -13.28
C ALA A 105 2.22 5.43 -12.42
N PHE A 106 1.49 6.12 -11.55
CA PHE A 106 0.43 5.54 -10.73
C PHE A 106 -0.79 6.45 -10.75
N THR A 107 -1.96 5.86 -10.58
CA THR A 107 -3.22 6.57 -10.39
C THR A 107 -3.13 7.50 -9.17
N PRO A 108 -3.58 8.77 -9.26
CA PRO A 108 -3.68 9.65 -8.10
C PRO A 108 -4.52 9.00 -6.98
N THR A 109 -4.05 9.12 -5.73
CA THR A 109 -4.70 8.52 -4.57
C THR A 109 -5.81 9.39 -3.96
N GLN A 110 -5.92 10.65 -4.39
CA GLN A 110 -6.93 11.57 -3.88
C GLN A 110 -8.33 11.05 -4.23
N GLY A 111 -9.14 10.79 -3.21
CA GLY A 111 -10.47 10.23 -3.39
C GLY A 111 -10.47 8.82 -3.99
N LEU A 112 -9.34 8.12 -3.95
CA LEU A 112 -9.26 6.73 -4.40
C LEU A 112 -9.88 5.81 -3.35
N HIS A 113 -10.77 4.94 -3.79
CA HIS A 113 -11.35 3.87 -3.00
C HIS A 113 -10.73 2.55 -3.47
N VAL A 114 -10.15 1.78 -2.55
CA VAL A 114 -9.50 0.51 -2.86
C VAL A 114 -10.15 -0.64 -2.09
N ASN A 115 -10.13 -1.81 -2.72
CA ASN A 115 -10.58 -3.08 -2.15
C ASN A 115 -9.37 -4.02 -2.15
N GLY A 116 -8.84 -4.37 -0.98
CA GLY A 116 -7.75 -5.36 -0.86
C GLY A 116 -6.31 -4.86 -1.05
N ALA A 117 -5.43 -5.76 -1.51
CA ALA A 117 -3.97 -5.76 -1.31
C ALA A 117 -3.15 -4.88 -2.28
N GLU A 118 -3.65 -3.71 -2.65
CA GLU A 118 -2.87 -2.72 -3.41
C GLU A 118 -1.81 -2.04 -2.50
N PRO A 119 -0.71 -1.49 -3.06
CA PRO A 119 0.23 -0.73 -2.26
C PRO A 119 -0.47 0.48 -1.64
N TYR A 120 -0.32 0.65 -0.32
CA TYR A 120 -0.86 1.79 0.41
C TYR A 120 0.23 2.86 0.58
N PRO A 121 0.31 3.88 -0.31
CA PRO A 121 1.33 4.91 -0.21
C PRO A 121 1.12 5.77 1.04
N VAL A 122 2.09 5.72 1.95
CA VAL A 122 2.10 6.50 3.18
C VAL A 122 2.93 7.75 2.97
N ARG A 123 2.26 8.79 2.47
CA ARG A 123 2.89 10.07 2.13
C ARG A 123 3.09 10.93 3.36
N GLN A 124 4.28 11.52 3.49
CA GLN A 124 4.53 12.58 4.45
C GLN A 124 3.71 13.83 4.08
N ALA A 125 3.00 14.40 5.04
CA ALA A 125 2.32 15.69 4.88
C ALA A 125 2.58 16.65 6.05
N ALA A 126 2.33 17.94 5.81
CA ALA A 126 2.51 18.99 6.81
C ALA A 126 1.42 19.00 7.90
N SER A 127 0.25 18.40 7.63
CA SER A 127 -0.86 18.32 8.59
C SER A 127 -1.72 17.08 8.32
N ILE A 128 -2.50 16.68 9.32
CA ILE A 128 -3.45 15.55 9.22
C ILE A 128 -4.49 15.82 8.13
N LYS A 129 -5.00 17.06 8.04
CA LYS A 129 -5.99 17.45 7.01
C LYS A 129 -5.43 17.26 5.59
N ALA A 130 -4.19 17.70 5.37
CA ALA A 130 -3.53 17.53 4.07
C ALA A 130 -3.24 16.05 3.78
N ALA A 131 -2.79 15.29 4.79
CA ALA A 131 -2.53 13.86 4.66
C ALA A 131 -3.80 13.09 4.28
N ARG A 132 -4.92 13.36 4.97
CA ARG A 132 -6.21 12.68 4.76
C ARG A 132 -6.77 12.91 3.36
N ALA A 133 -6.60 14.10 2.80
CA ALA A 133 -7.06 14.39 1.44
C ALA A 133 -6.31 13.60 0.36
N LEU A 134 -5.11 13.12 0.68
CA LEU A 134 -4.24 12.37 -0.24
C LEU A 134 -4.24 10.87 0.02
N ALA A 135 -4.63 10.42 1.21
CA ALA A 135 -4.62 9.01 1.56
C ALA A 135 -5.78 8.27 0.84
N PRO A 136 -5.50 7.13 0.19
CA PRO A 136 -6.58 6.29 -0.33
C PRO A 136 -7.43 5.77 0.83
N THR A 137 -8.71 5.53 0.56
CA THR A 137 -9.62 4.88 1.51
C THR A 137 -9.78 3.43 1.11
N ALA A 138 -9.40 2.52 2.00
CA ALA A 138 -9.63 1.10 1.83
C ALA A 138 -10.98 0.72 2.42
N HIS A 139 -11.70 -0.15 1.72
CA HIS A 139 -13.02 -0.64 2.14
C HIS A 139 -12.98 -2.15 2.35
N ALA A 140 -13.68 -2.57 3.39
CA ALA A 140 -14.05 -3.94 3.66
C ALA A 140 -15.56 -3.94 3.97
N ASP A 141 -16.35 -4.40 3.01
CA ASP A 141 -17.81 -4.26 2.98
C ASP A 141 -18.51 -5.46 2.30
N THR A 142 -17.78 -6.55 2.11
CA THR A 142 -18.29 -7.77 1.47
C THR A 142 -17.77 -9.01 2.18
N ARG A 143 -18.45 -10.14 1.97
CA ARG A 143 -18.17 -11.41 2.64
C ARG A 143 -16.73 -11.94 2.47
N ILE A 144 -16.01 -11.54 1.41
CA ILE A 144 -14.60 -11.94 1.20
C ILE A 144 -13.67 -11.34 2.26
N HIS A 145 -14.09 -10.26 2.91
CA HIS A 145 -13.31 -9.55 3.92
C HIS A 145 -13.48 -10.09 5.33
N ILE A 146 -14.23 -11.20 5.49
CA ILE A 146 -14.60 -11.75 6.79
C ILE A 146 -13.74 -12.99 7.08
N PRO A 147 -12.58 -12.86 7.75
CA PRO A 147 -11.79 -14.01 8.18
C PRO A 147 -12.50 -14.87 9.24
N TRP A 148 -13.44 -14.31 9.98
CA TRP A 148 -14.13 -15.00 11.08
C TRP A 148 -15.55 -14.48 11.28
N GLY A 149 -16.50 -15.38 11.57
CA GLY A 149 -17.89 -14.99 11.86
C GLY A 149 -18.76 -14.75 10.62
N SER A 150 -18.39 -15.28 9.45
CA SER A 150 -19.08 -15.01 8.17
C SER A 150 -20.52 -15.52 8.08
N ASP A 151 -20.97 -16.34 9.03
CA ASP A 151 -22.37 -16.78 9.15
C ASP A 151 -23.23 -15.83 10.00
N ALA A 152 -22.62 -15.00 10.84
CA ALA A 152 -23.31 -13.98 11.63
C ALA A 152 -23.55 -12.70 10.81
N TRP A 153 -22.65 -12.40 9.87
CA TRP A 153 -22.73 -11.23 9.00
C TRP A 153 -23.91 -11.27 8.02
N ARG A 154 -24.78 -10.25 8.08
CA ARG A 154 -25.97 -10.11 7.22
C ARG A 154 -25.69 -9.32 5.95
N ASP A 155 -25.21 -8.10 6.11
CA ASP A 155 -24.95 -7.12 5.05
C ASP A 155 -24.02 -6.00 5.54
N GLU A 156 -23.71 -5.02 4.69
CA GLU A 156 -22.78 -3.93 5.03
C GLU A 156 -23.23 -3.03 6.19
N ARG A 157 -24.50 -3.10 6.63
CA ARG A 157 -24.99 -2.33 7.79
C ARG A 157 -24.73 -3.04 9.11
N ASP A 158 -24.54 -4.36 9.04
CA ASP A 158 -24.18 -5.20 10.17
C ASP A 158 -22.73 -4.96 10.54
N LEU A 159 -21.83 -5.05 9.56
CA LEU A 159 -20.44 -4.64 9.70
C LEU A 159 -19.85 -4.23 8.35
N ALA A 160 -19.30 -3.03 8.30
CA ALA A 160 -18.39 -2.59 7.24
C ALA A 160 -17.30 -1.67 7.80
N LEU A 161 -16.13 -1.69 7.18
CA LEU A 161 -14.97 -0.92 7.61
C LEU A 161 -14.41 -0.12 6.44
N ALA A 162 -14.24 1.19 6.65
CA ALA A 162 -13.48 2.07 5.77
C ALA A 162 -12.35 2.73 6.55
N TRP A 163 -11.10 2.67 6.05
CA TRP A 163 -9.97 3.27 6.78
C TRP A 163 -8.93 3.91 5.86
N GLN A 164 -8.15 4.80 6.45
CA GLN A 164 -7.06 5.53 5.81
C GLN A 164 -5.84 5.54 6.74
N VAL A 165 -4.65 5.39 6.18
CA VAL A 165 -3.39 5.56 6.90
C VAL A 165 -2.62 6.76 6.34
N MET A 166 -2.08 7.58 7.25
CA MET A 166 -1.49 8.87 6.95
C MET A 166 -0.21 9.06 7.76
N ARG A 167 0.78 9.78 7.22
CA ARG A 167 1.99 10.13 7.96
C ARG A 167 2.13 11.64 8.13
N VAL A 168 2.31 12.05 9.39
CA VAL A 168 2.53 13.44 9.77
C VAL A 168 3.65 13.49 10.82
N GLY A 169 4.80 14.03 10.41
CA GLY A 169 6.02 13.99 11.23
C GLY A 169 6.45 12.55 11.56
N GLU A 170 6.72 12.32 12.84
CA GLU A 170 7.11 11.00 13.40
C GLU A 170 5.92 10.18 13.89
N ALA A 171 4.72 10.47 13.38
CA ALA A 171 3.50 9.75 13.71
C ALA A 171 2.83 9.18 12.47
N LEU A 172 2.34 7.95 12.62
CA LEU A 172 1.38 7.34 11.73
C LEU A 172 -0.02 7.55 12.31
N TRP A 173 -0.93 8.04 11.49
CA TRP A 173 -2.33 8.23 11.84
C TRP A 173 -3.17 7.22 11.08
N LEU A 174 -4.04 6.51 11.79
CA LEU A 174 -5.09 5.67 11.26
C LEU A 174 -6.43 6.37 11.53
N HIS A 175 -7.20 6.60 10.48
CA HIS A 175 -8.61 6.95 10.60
C HIS A 175 -9.43 5.76 10.13
N ALA A 176 -10.37 5.32 10.94
CA ALA A 176 -11.32 4.27 10.59
C ALA A 176 -12.75 4.74 10.81
N ARG A 177 -13.64 4.31 9.93
CA ARG A 177 -15.09 4.40 10.05
C ARG A 177 -15.62 2.99 9.99
N VAL A 178 -16.44 2.64 10.96
CA VAL A 178 -17.07 1.34 11.04
C VAL A 178 -18.57 1.58 11.02
N ASP A 179 -19.23 0.96 10.05
CA ASP A 179 -20.67 0.83 10.05
C ASP A 179 -21.00 -0.45 10.82
N ASP A 180 -21.87 -0.30 11.81
CA ASP A 180 -22.21 -1.29 12.84
C ASP A 180 -23.53 -0.85 13.48
N ASP A 181 -24.53 -1.74 13.47
CA ASP A 181 -25.86 -1.43 13.93
C ASP A 181 -25.97 -1.35 15.47
N VAL A 182 -25.05 -1.99 16.21
CA VAL A 182 -25.01 -2.03 17.67
C VAL A 182 -23.59 -1.89 18.22
N VAL A 183 -23.16 -0.64 18.41
CA VAL A 183 -21.89 -0.39 19.10
C VAL A 183 -21.95 -0.72 20.62
N VAL A 184 -21.19 -1.73 21.01
CA VAL A 184 -20.84 -2.26 22.33
C VAL A 184 -19.40 -1.86 22.71
N PRO A 185 -19.22 -0.71 23.42
CA PRO A 185 -17.90 -0.25 23.83
C PRO A 185 -17.28 -1.12 24.92
N PHE A 186 -15.95 -1.07 25.02
CA PHE A 186 -15.19 -1.77 26.04
C PHE A 186 -15.54 -1.27 27.45
N THR A 187 -15.72 -2.20 28.40
CA THR A 187 -15.85 -1.88 29.83
C THR A 187 -14.82 -2.66 30.64
N GLN A 188 -14.28 -2.05 31.70
CA GLN A 188 -13.15 -2.61 32.46
C GLN A 188 -13.43 -4.03 32.97
N GLY A 189 -12.48 -4.96 32.80
CA GLY A 189 -12.51 -6.29 33.42
C GLY A 189 -12.16 -7.48 32.51
N ALA A 190 -12.10 -7.29 31.19
CA ALA A 190 -11.68 -8.31 30.21
C ALA A 190 -10.56 -7.77 29.29
N ALA A 191 -9.92 -8.63 28.50
CA ALA A 191 -8.92 -8.24 27.49
C ALA A 191 -9.50 -7.37 26.35
N GLY A 192 -10.82 -7.16 26.34
CA GLY A 192 -11.55 -6.31 25.39
C GLY A 192 -11.86 -6.94 24.03
N ARG A 193 -11.59 -8.24 23.86
CA ARG A 193 -11.89 -8.99 22.63
C ARG A 193 -13.39 -9.19 22.38
N ASP A 194 -14.17 -9.06 23.45
CA ASP A 194 -15.60 -9.32 23.51
C ASP A 194 -16.45 -8.03 23.38
N SER A 195 -15.84 -6.94 22.93
CA SER A 195 -16.47 -5.64 22.64
C SER A 195 -16.14 -5.21 21.22
N ASP A 196 -16.76 -4.17 20.68
CA ASP A 196 -16.29 -3.59 19.43
C ASP A 196 -14.93 -2.96 19.60
N HIS A 197 -14.05 -3.24 18.65
CA HIS A 197 -12.67 -2.79 18.65
C HIS A 197 -12.08 -2.88 17.26
N LEU A 198 -10.90 -2.27 17.07
CA LEU A 198 -10.06 -2.55 15.91
C LEU A 198 -8.92 -3.50 16.30
N GLU A 199 -8.64 -4.48 15.44
CA GLU A 199 -7.44 -5.29 15.50
C GLU A 199 -6.43 -4.83 14.45
N LEU A 200 -5.23 -4.46 14.91
CA LEU A 200 -4.14 -4.04 14.04
C LEU A 200 -2.98 -5.02 14.13
N THR A 201 -2.61 -5.67 13.03
CA THR A 201 -1.35 -6.43 12.96
C THR A 201 -0.33 -5.61 12.20
N VAL A 202 0.82 -5.37 12.81
CA VAL A 202 1.89 -4.55 12.24
C VAL A 202 3.14 -5.40 12.10
N SER A 203 3.72 -5.40 10.90
CA SER A 203 4.89 -6.20 10.52
C SER A 203 5.98 -5.28 9.96
N PRO A 204 6.74 -4.58 10.82
CA PRO A 204 7.81 -3.65 10.43
C PRO A 204 8.97 -4.32 9.64
N GLY A 205 9.08 -5.64 9.64
CA GLY A 205 10.10 -6.39 8.91
C GLY A 205 10.49 -7.67 9.64
N SER A 206 11.36 -7.55 10.65
CA SER A 206 11.93 -8.69 11.40
C SER A 206 11.07 -9.21 12.56
N GLY A 207 9.91 -8.61 12.80
CA GLY A 207 8.94 -9.06 13.78
C GLY A 207 7.55 -8.50 13.49
N SER A 208 6.54 -9.08 14.11
CA SER A 208 5.15 -8.64 14.02
C SER A 208 4.53 -8.51 15.41
N PHE A 209 3.53 -7.64 15.55
CA PHE A 209 2.74 -7.56 16.78
C PHE A 209 1.28 -7.25 16.44
N LYS A 210 0.37 -7.66 17.33
CA LYS A 210 -1.07 -7.41 17.23
C LYS A 210 -1.49 -6.43 18.32
N LEU A 211 -2.17 -5.36 17.92
CA LEU A 211 -2.79 -4.39 18.81
C LEU A 211 -4.31 -4.59 18.82
N GLY A 212 -4.91 -4.53 20.00
CA GLY A 212 -6.34 -4.27 20.18
C GLY A 212 -6.55 -2.80 20.49
N VAL A 213 -7.41 -2.13 19.72
CA VAL A 213 -7.79 -0.72 19.88
C VAL A 213 -9.20 -0.67 20.45
N LEU A 214 -9.28 -0.53 21.76
CA LEU A 214 -10.51 -0.66 22.54
C LEU A 214 -11.22 0.69 22.68
N LEU A 215 -12.54 0.66 22.50
CA LEU A 215 -13.41 1.83 22.55
C LEU A 215 -13.82 2.11 24.00
N GLU A 216 -13.07 2.94 24.75
CA GLU A 216 -13.43 3.26 26.13
C GLU A 216 -14.59 4.26 26.24
N PRO A 217 -15.43 4.18 27.29
CA PRO A 217 -16.44 5.18 27.54
C PRO A 217 -15.85 6.60 27.63
N GLY A 218 -16.58 7.58 27.12
CA GLY A 218 -16.10 8.97 27.06
C GLY A 218 -15.24 9.31 25.84
N GLY A 219 -15.19 8.43 24.84
CA GLY A 219 -14.58 8.70 23.53
C GLY A 219 -13.06 8.57 23.50
N LYS A 220 -12.47 7.89 24.48
CA LYS A 220 -11.03 7.61 24.55
C LYS A 220 -10.72 6.22 24.00
N LEU A 221 -9.51 6.03 23.52
CA LEU A 221 -9.01 4.71 23.13
C LEU A 221 -8.11 4.15 24.23
N GLN A 222 -8.26 2.86 24.49
CA GLN A 222 -7.22 2.07 25.14
C GLN A 222 -6.58 1.17 24.10
N VAL A 223 -5.26 1.26 23.95
CA VAL A 223 -4.52 0.43 22.99
C VAL A 223 -3.70 -0.58 23.76
N ARG A 224 -3.91 -1.86 23.45
CA ARG A 224 -3.25 -2.98 24.10
C ARG A 224 -2.48 -3.79 23.07
N ARG A 225 -1.26 -4.22 23.40
CA ARG A 225 -0.55 -5.22 22.62
C ARG A 225 -1.01 -6.60 23.06
N TRP A 226 -1.84 -7.23 22.23
CA TRP A 226 -2.33 -8.58 22.52
C TRP A 226 -1.30 -9.63 22.20
N GLN A 227 -0.56 -9.48 21.10
CA GLN A 227 0.41 -10.48 20.68
C GLN A 227 1.69 -9.85 20.15
N LYS A 228 2.79 -10.60 20.23
CA LYS A 228 4.10 -10.23 19.69
C LYS A 228 4.86 -11.43 19.18
N TRP A 229 5.55 -11.26 18.06
CA TRP A 229 6.47 -12.25 17.52
C TRP A 229 7.74 -12.30 18.39
N VAL A 230 8.05 -13.47 18.93
CA VAL A 230 9.25 -13.72 19.72
C VAL A 230 9.94 -14.96 19.16
N GLU A 231 11.15 -14.77 18.65
CA GLU A 231 11.98 -15.80 18.01
C GLU A 231 11.26 -16.46 16.82
N THR A 232 10.46 -17.49 17.07
CA THR A 232 9.85 -18.34 16.05
C THR A 232 8.31 -18.37 16.08
N ALA A 233 7.66 -17.68 17.02
CA ALA A 233 6.21 -17.73 17.16
C ALA A 233 5.59 -16.43 17.71
N MET A 234 4.31 -16.23 17.38
CA MET A 234 3.46 -15.24 18.05
C MET A 234 3.13 -15.70 19.48
N LYS A 235 3.39 -14.83 20.46
CA LYS A 235 3.03 -15.04 21.87
C LYS A 235 1.99 -14.02 22.31
N GLU A 236 1.07 -14.46 23.16
CA GLU A 236 0.13 -13.59 23.87
C GLU A 236 0.89 -12.78 24.94
N GLU A 237 0.63 -11.47 25.01
CA GLU A 237 1.28 -10.51 25.92
C GLU A 237 0.22 -9.75 26.73
N ASP A 238 -0.87 -9.31 26.09
CA ASP A 238 -1.96 -8.51 26.66
C ASP A 238 -1.48 -7.40 27.62
N GLU A 239 -0.68 -6.47 27.10
CA GLU A 239 -0.13 -5.33 27.84
C GLU A 239 -0.58 -3.99 27.25
N ALA A 240 -0.53 -2.90 28.03
CA ALA A 240 -0.78 -1.57 27.49
C ALA A 240 0.29 -1.22 26.43
N PHE A 241 -0.12 -0.61 25.32
CA PHE A 241 0.81 -0.17 24.29
C PHE A 241 1.16 1.31 24.45
N ASP A 242 2.36 1.58 24.94
CA ASP A 242 2.83 2.94 25.18
C ASP A 242 2.98 3.76 23.89
N GLY A 243 2.63 5.04 23.98
CA GLY A 243 2.80 6.01 22.88
C GLY A 243 1.70 6.00 21.82
N ALA A 244 0.72 5.09 21.92
CA ALA A 244 -0.51 5.19 21.15
C ALA A 244 -1.49 6.16 21.83
N GLU A 245 -2.11 7.01 21.03
CA GLU A 245 -3.07 8.00 21.47
C GLU A 245 -4.21 8.07 20.48
N GLY A 246 -5.41 8.43 20.93
CA GLY A 246 -6.50 8.65 19.99
C GLY A 246 -7.85 8.83 20.66
N SER A 247 -8.85 8.93 19.83
CA SER A 247 -10.24 9.09 20.23
C SER A 247 -11.13 8.25 19.33
N TRP A 248 -12.30 7.93 19.86
CA TRP A 248 -13.39 7.43 19.05
C TRP A 248 -14.67 8.18 19.35
N ARG A 249 -15.62 8.07 18.45
CA ARG A 249 -16.97 8.59 18.66
C ARG A 249 -17.99 7.68 18.00
N ARG A 250 -19.15 7.55 18.65
CA ARG A 250 -20.32 6.94 18.05
C ARG A 250 -20.86 7.85 16.95
N THR A 251 -21.29 7.26 15.84
CA THR A 251 -22.01 7.93 14.76
C THR A 251 -23.43 7.40 14.68
N ARG A 252 -24.20 7.86 13.68
CA ARG A 252 -25.52 7.31 13.41
C ARG A 252 -25.47 5.88 12.85
N GLN A 253 -24.37 5.53 12.18
CA GLN A 253 -24.23 4.28 11.42
C GLN A 253 -23.27 3.29 12.07
N GLY A 254 -22.62 3.66 13.18
CA GLY A 254 -21.63 2.83 13.87
C GLY A 254 -20.68 3.72 14.68
N TYR A 255 -19.39 3.71 14.37
CA TYR A 255 -18.37 4.51 15.06
C TYR A 255 -17.22 4.98 14.15
N GLU A 256 -16.48 5.98 14.61
CA GLU A 256 -15.23 6.42 13.99
C GLU A 256 -14.10 6.36 15.02
N VAL A 257 -12.90 5.99 14.55
CA VAL A 257 -11.66 5.95 15.32
C VAL A 257 -10.62 6.84 14.66
N ASP A 258 -9.96 7.68 15.44
CA ASP A 258 -8.75 8.38 15.07
C ASP A 258 -7.63 7.91 16.02
N LEU A 259 -6.69 7.15 15.49
CA LEU A 259 -5.57 6.56 16.22
C LEU A 259 -4.25 7.14 15.72
N ARG A 260 -3.37 7.49 16.65
CA ARG A 260 -2.00 7.90 16.42
C ARG A 260 -1.06 6.83 16.97
N LEU A 261 -0.13 6.37 16.14
CA LEU A 261 0.95 5.46 16.50
C LEU A 261 2.31 6.15 16.25
N PRO A 262 3.33 5.90 17.10
CA PRO A 262 4.68 6.36 16.82
C PRO A 262 5.22 5.63 15.59
N LEU A 263 5.80 6.37 14.64
CA LEU A 263 6.31 5.79 13.39
C LEU A 263 7.39 4.72 13.64
N THR A 264 8.19 4.89 14.70
CA THR A 264 9.23 3.95 15.12
C THR A 264 8.69 2.59 15.56
N ALA A 265 7.42 2.49 15.96
CA ALA A 265 6.81 1.20 16.27
C ALA A 265 6.27 0.51 15.02
N VAL A 266 5.94 1.27 13.97
CA VAL A 266 5.33 0.73 12.76
C VAL A 266 6.37 0.40 11.70
N ARG A 267 7.49 1.14 11.66
CA ARG A 267 8.51 1.00 10.63
C ARG A 267 9.86 0.61 11.21
N ASP A 268 10.46 -0.46 10.69
CA ASP A 268 11.82 -0.84 11.05
C ASP A 268 12.82 0.24 10.57
N PRO A 269 13.73 0.73 11.42
CA PRO A 269 14.77 1.68 11.01
C PRO A 269 15.66 1.17 9.86
N SER A 270 15.80 -0.16 9.75
CA SER A 270 16.61 -0.86 8.74
C SER A 270 15.83 -1.17 7.45
N SER A 271 14.52 -1.48 7.54
CA SER A 271 13.61 -1.63 6.40
C SER A 271 12.73 -0.40 6.25
N ARG A 272 13.24 0.59 5.51
CA ARG A 272 12.61 1.93 5.45
C ARG A 272 11.42 2.04 4.52
N ILE A 273 11.18 1.05 3.65
CA ILE A 273 10.34 1.25 2.46
C ILE A 273 8.98 0.63 2.64
N THR A 274 8.86 -0.55 3.25
CA THR A 274 7.57 -1.24 3.40
C THR A 274 7.31 -1.74 4.81
N THR A 275 6.04 -1.91 5.13
CA THR A 275 5.56 -2.51 6.39
C THR A 275 4.24 -3.21 6.12
N GLY A 276 4.10 -4.45 6.60
CA GLY A 276 2.80 -5.12 6.57
C GLY A 276 1.86 -4.50 7.60
N LEU A 277 0.62 -4.24 7.20
CA LEU A 277 -0.45 -3.78 8.08
C LEU A 277 -1.71 -4.59 7.80
N SER A 278 -2.38 -5.05 8.85
CA SER A 278 -3.78 -5.45 8.78
C SER A 278 -4.63 -4.54 9.65
N VAL A 279 -5.83 -4.22 9.19
CA VAL A 279 -6.84 -3.50 9.96
C VAL A 279 -8.13 -4.31 9.88
N PHE A 280 -8.62 -4.75 11.03
CA PHE A 280 -9.90 -5.42 11.17
C PHE A 280 -10.77 -4.69 12.19
N ALA A 281 -12.07 -4.63 11.93
CA ALA A 281 -13.09 -4.22 12.89
C ALA A 281 -13.78 -5.48 13.41
N SER A 282 -13.94 -5.53 14.73
CA SER A 282 -14.74 -6.54 15.41
C SER A 282 -16.13 -5.98 15.67
N ASP A 283 -17.12 -6.83 15.48
CA ASP A 283 -18.53 -6.66 15.81
C ASP A 283 -18.87 -7.59 16.98
N ALA A 284 -19.41 -7.03 18.06
CA ALA A 284 -19.79 -7.75 19.26
C ALA A 284 -21.29 -7.60 19.57
N ASP A 285 -21.91 -8.71 19.98
CA ASP A 285 -23.31 -8.70 20.40
C ASP A 285 -23.52 -7.96 21.74
N GLN A 286 -24.78 -7.67 22.05
CA GLN A 286 -25.17 -7.06 23.33
C GLN A 286 -24.81 -7.88 24.57
N ALA A 287 -24.51 -9.18 24.41
CA ALA A 287 -24.07 -10.05 25.50
C ALA A 287 -22.55 -9.96 25.73
N GLY A 288 -21.83 -9.18 24.92
CA GLY A 288 -20.38 -9.06 24.98
C GLY A 288 -19.72 -10.33 24.44
N LYS A 289 -20.07 -10.71 23.22
CA LYS A 289 -19.40 -11.79 22.48
C LYS A 289 -19.14 -11.32 21.06
N GLN A 290 -17.92 -11.52 20.58
CA GLN A 290 -17.58 -11.27 19.19
C GLN A 290 -18.45 -12.14 18.25
N GLU A 291 -19.10 -11.53 17.27
CA GLU A 291 -19.91 -12.20 16.25
C GLU A 291 -19.21 -12.23 14.90
N THR A 292 -18.58 -11.12 14.51
CA THR A 292 -17.90 -10.98 13.22
C THR A 292 -16.57 -10.24 13.36
N LEU A 293 -15.59 -10.61 12.53
CA LEU A 293 -14.36 -9.84 12.32
C LEU A 293 -14.21 -9.56 10.83
N MET A 294 -14.11 -8.29 10.43
CA MET A 294 -14.03 -7.88 9.03
C MET A 294 -12.87 -6.91 8.80
N GLY A 295 -12.16 -7.08 7.68
CA GLY A 295 -11.09 -6.16 7.34
C GLY A 295 -10.24 -6.60 6.17
N HIS A 296 -9.02 -6.11 6.14
CA HIS A 296 -8.09 -6.35 5.06
C HIS A 296 -6.65 -6.50 5.61
N GLN A 297 -5.80 -7.03 4.76
CA GLN A 297 -4.36 -7.00 4.93
C GLN A 297 -3.75 -6.22 3.77
N GLY A 298 -2.61 -5.58 4.02
CA GLY A 298 -1.95 -4.76 3.01
C GLY A 298 -0.50 -4.45 3.37
N THR A 299 0.17 -3.79 2.43
CA THR A 299 1.53 -3.31 2.62
C THR A 299 1.52 -1.80 2.53
N LEU A 300 2.01 -1.14 3.57
CA LEU A 300 2.27 0.29 3.60
C LEU A 300 3.59 0.58 2.89
N TYR A 301 3.59 1.58 1.99
CA TYR A 301 4.77 2.00 1.24
C TYR A 301 5.18 3.41 1.66
N PHE A 302 6.34 3.53 2.30
CA PHE A 302 6.87 4.80 2.83
C PHE A 302 7.78 5.51 1.84
N TRP A 303 7.30 5.67 0.60
CA TRP A 303 8.04 6.38 -0.42
C TRP A 303 8.28 7.85 -0.03
N SER A 304 9.43 8.37 -0.44
CA SER A 304 9.83 9.75 -0.23
C SER A 304 8.91 10.74 -0.94
N GLU A 305 8.40 10.34 -2.11
CA GLU A 305 7.39 11.04 -2.88
C GLU A 305 6.41 10.05 -3.53
N TYR A 306 5.26 10.55 -3.98
CA TYR A 306 4.29 9.75 -4.74
C TYR A 306 3.82 10.50 -5.98
N PRO A 307 3.79 9.84 -7.16
CA PRO A 307 4.45 8.57 -7.48
C PRO A 307 5.96 8.51 -7.15
N PRO A 308 6.52 7.35 -6.78
CA PRO A 308 7.94 7.21 -6.43
C PRO A 308 8.85 7.28 -7.67
N SER A 309 10.12 7.59 -7.45
CA SER A 309 11.14 7.38 -8.47
C SER A 309 11.26 5.90 -8.82
N THR A 310 11.74 5.59 -10.02
CA THR A 310 11.97 4.19 -10.43
C THR A 310 12.99 3.49 -9.52
N GLU A 311 14.01 4.21 -9.06
CA GLU A 311 15.01 3.70 -8.12
C GLU A 311 14.38 3.33 -6.78
N GLU A 312 13.51 4.18 -6.24
CA GLU A 312 12.84 3.92 -4.97
C GLU A 312 11.84 2.75 -5.10
N TYR A 313 11.13 2.66 -6.23
CA TYR A 313 10.22 1.55 -6.52
C TYR A 313 10.94 0.20 -6.60
N LEU A 314 12.11 0.14 -7.25
CA LEU A 314 12.89 -1.09 -7.42
C LEU A 314 13.57 -1.58 -6.14
N ARG A 315 13.70 -0.74 -5.10
CA ARG A 315 14.26 -1.13 -3.80
C ARG A 315 13.27 -1.91 -2.92
N VAL A 316 11.99 -1.96 -3.29
CA VAL A 316 10.99 -2.73 -2.56
C VAL A 316 11.23 -4.23 -2.81
N PRO A 317 11.38 -5.07 -1.76
CA PRO A 317 11.38 -6.53 -1.93
C PRO A 317 10.06 -6.96 -2.58
N ARG A 318 10.15 -7.65 -3.72
CA ARG A 318 8.99 -8.27 -4.40
C ARG A 318 8.78 -9.69 -3.91
#